data_AF-A0A853FGR3-F1
#
_entry.id   AF-A0A853FGR3-F1
#
_cell.length_a   1.000
_cell.length_b   1.000
_cell.length_c   1.000
_cell.angle_alpha   90.00
_cell.angle_beta   90.00
_cell.angle_gamma   90.00
#
_symmetry.space_group_name_H-M   'P 1'
#
loop_
_entity.id
_entity.type
_entity.pdbx_description
1 polymer ?
#
loop_
_entity_poly.entity_id
_entity_poly.type
_entity_poly.pdbx_seq_one_letter_code
_entity_poly.pdbx_strand_id
1 'polypeptide(L)'
;MVFFQMIQAAFVPDFGLLGLIPLAGLVCAAGGLFLAWRRPSWRLAWFAVPFLLGELSVLLAGLAPGKFSSELASAVLALYFWGTAAAVTGLIWFARGHRPAAVALSVAVMSHAFFACFLNAMMLTGNWI
;
A
#
# COMPACT_ATOMS: atom_id res chain seq x y z
N MET A 1 -6.25 9.31 0.78
CA MET A 1 -7.59 8.85 1.19
C MET A 1 -7.54 7.38 1.63
N VAL A 2 -6.79 6.51 0.95
CA VAL A 2 -6.62 5.09 1.35
C VAL A 2 -5.86 4.95 2.66
N PHE A 3 -4.82 5.75 2.89
CA PHE A 3 -4.09 5.73 4.16
C PHE A 3 -4.99 6.04 5.37
N PHE A 4 -5.91 6.99 5.20
CA PHE A 4 -6.90 7.30 6.23
C PHE A 4 -7.89 6.16 6.45
N GLN A 5 -8.31 5.50 5.37
CA GLN A 5 -9.14 4.29 5.46
C GLN A 5 -8.40 3.09 6.04
N MET A 6 -7.08 2.96 5.83
CA MET A 6 -6.24 1.95 6.48
C MET A 6 -6.15 2.19 7.98
N ILE A 7 -6.00 3.44 8.41
CA ILE A 7 -6.04 3.80 9.83
C ILE A 7 -7.42 3.44 10.40
N GLN A 8 -8.50 3.88 9.76
CA GLN A 8 -9.85 3.55 10.23
C GLN A 8 -10.07 2.03 10.29
N ALA A 9 -9.74 1.29 9.22
CA ALA A 9 -9.89 -0.17 9.18
C ALA A 9 -9.00 -0.92 10.18
N ALA A 10 -7.83 -0.38 10.54
CA ALA A 10 -6.99 -0.97 11.58
C ALA A 10 -7.61 -0.85 13.00
N PHE A 11 -8.55 0.09 13.19
CA PHE A 11 -9.19 0.36 14.48
C PHE A 11 -10.69 0.05 14.52
N VAL A 12 -11.29 -0.42 13.41
CA VAL A 12 -12.68 -0.87 13.38
C VAL A 12 -12.74 -2.33 13.86
N PRO A 13 -13.46 -2.63 14.97
CA PRO A 13 -13.53 -3.98 15.55
C PRO A 13 -14.07 -5.04 14.59
N ASP A 14 -14.96 -4.63 13.69
CA ASP A 14 -15.68 -5.52 12.77
C ASP A 14 -14.79 -6.06 11.64
N PHE A 15 -13.65 -5.41 11.32
CA PHE A 15 -12.70 -5.91 10.32
C PHE A 15 -11.89 -7.14 10.81
N GLY A 16 -11.97 -7.50 12.10
CA GLY A 16 -11.33 -8.70 12.65
C GLY A 16 -9.84 -8.83 12.29
N LEU A 17 -9.43 -10.03 11.85
CA LEU A 17 -8.04 -10.31 11.45
C LEU A 17 -7.58 -9.48 10.24
N LEU A 18 -8.49 -8.96 9.42
CA LEU A 18 -8.14 -8.19 8.22
C LEU A 18 -7.61 -6.80 8.57
N GLY A 19 -8.02 -6.23 9.72
CA GLY A 19 -7.47 -4.99 10.26
C GLY A 19 -5.99 -5.09 10.68
N LEU A 20 -5.46 -6.31 10.87
CA LEU A 20 -4.05 -6.52 11.20
C LEU A 20 -3.11 -6.21 10.03
N ILE A 21 -3.56 -6.35 8.79
CA ILE A 21 -2.76 -6.09 7.59
C ILE A 21 -2.39 -4.60 7.48
N PRO A 22 -3.35 -3.65 7.52
CA PRO A 22 -3.02 -2.24 7.53
C PRO A 22 -2.27 -1.81 8.80
N LEU A 23 -2.57 -2.41 9.96
CA LEU A 23 -1.85 -2.14 11.20
C LEU A 23 -0.37 -2.55 11.11
N ALA A 24 -0.07 -3.74 10.61
CA ALA A 24 1.29 -4.21 10.39
C ALA A 24 2.02 -3.29 9.39
N GLY A 25 1.33 -2.86 8.33
CA GLY A 25 1.86 -1.88 7.38
C GLY A 25 2.24 -0.55 8.05
N LEU A 26 1.38 -0.03 8.93
CA LEU A 26 1.62 1.19 9.71
C LEU A 26 2.82 1.06 10.66
N VAL A 27 2.90 -0.04 11.41
CA VAL A 27 4.04 -0.31 12.30
C VAL A 27 5.34 -0.41 11.53
N CYS A 28 5.33 -1.11 10.40
CA CYS A 28 6.50 -1.21 9.51
C CYS A 28 6.86 0.14 8.86
N ALA A 29 5.87 0.98 8.52
CA ALA A 29 6.11 2.33 8.01
C ALA A 29 6.81 3.20 9.07
N ALA A 30 6.30 3.19 10.30
CA ALA A 30 6.89 3.93 11.42
C ALA A 30 8.33 3.45 11.72
N GLY A 31 8.54 2.13 11.79
CA GLY A 31 9.87 1.56 12.00
C GLY A 31 10.84 1.86 10.84
N GLY A 32 10.37 1.75 9.60
CA GLY A 32 11.13 2.07 8.40
C GLY A 32 11.55 3.54 8.34
N LEU A 33 10.63 4.46 8.65
CA LEU A 33 10.90 5.90 8.73
C LEU A 33 11.86 6.25 9.88
N PHE A 34 11.70 5.62 11.04
CA PHE A 34 12.61 5.81 12.17
C PHE A 34 14.05 5.37 11.82
N LEU A 35 14.20 4.22 11.17
CA LEU A 35 15.50 3.74 10.69
C LEU A 35 16.06 4.65 9.57
N ALA A 36 15.22 5.15 8.68
CA ALA A 36 15.61 6.09 7.63
C ALA A 36 16.06 7.45 8.21
N TRP A 37 15.44 7.93 9.28
CA TRP A 37 15.88 9.14 9.99
C TRP A 37 17.30 8.95 10.54
N ARG A 38 17.56 7.80 11.18
CA ARG A 38 18.87 7.50 11.77
C ARG A 38 19.98 7.41 10.72
N ARG A 39 19.66 7.04 9.48
CA ARG A 39 20.60 6.94 8.37
C ARG A 39 19.96 7.49 7.09
N PRO A 40 19.94 8.82 6.91
CA PRO A 40 19.25 9.46 5.80
C PRO A 40 19.91 9.05 4.50
N SER A 41 19.11 8.50 3.59
CA SER A 41 19.52 8.17 2.24
C SER A 41 18.41 8.58 1.29
N TRP A 42 18.75 9.37 0.28
CA TRP A 42 17.82 9.73 -0.81
C TRP A 42 17.23 8.49 -1.49
N ARG A 43 17.94 7.34 -1.42
CA ARG A 43 17.46 6.06 -1.97
C ARG A 43 16.21 5.55 -1.27
N LEU A 44 16.06 5.83 0.03
CA LEU A 44 14.90 5.39 0.81
C LEU A 44 13.65 6.24 0.49
N ALA A 45 13.83 7.48 0.01
CA ALA A 45 12.71 8.32 -0.41
C ALA A 45 11.94 7.71 -1.60
N TRP A 46 12.59 6.89 -2.44
CA TRP A 46 11.92 6.20 -3.55
C TRP A 46 10.84 5.21 -3.12
N PHE A 47 10.87 4.74 -1.86
CA PHE A 47 9.78 3.92 -1.33
C PHE A 47 8.46 4.68 -1.17
N ALA A 48 8.48 6.02 -1.20
CA ALA A 48 7.26 6.82 -1.22
C ALA A 48 6.56 6.79 -2.60
N VAL A 49 7.27 6.50 -3.69
CA VAL A 49 6.71 6.57 -5.05
C VAL A 49 5.56 5.57 -5.26
N PRO A 50 5.69 4.27 -4.94
CA PRO A 50 4.59 3.33 -5.09
C PRO A 50 3.37 3.67 -4.22
N PHE A 51 3.63 4.30 -3.06
CA PHE A 51 2.58 4.76 -2.15
C PHE A 51 1.79 5.93 -2.74
N LEU A 52 2.49 6.95 -3.25
CA LEU A 52 1.90 8.10 -3.91
C LEU A 52 1.13 7.70 -5.18
N LEU A 53 1.67 6.75 -5.95
CA LEU A 53 0.98 6.20 -7.12
C LEU A 53 -0.33 5.51 -6.72
N GLY A 54 -0.33 4.73 -5.64
CA GLY A 54 -1.55 4.09 -5.13
C GLY A 54 -2.61 5.10 -4.73
N GLU A 55 -2.24 6.13 -3.95
CA GLU A 55 -3.14 7.20 -3.56
C GLU A 55 -3.67 7.98 -4.76
N LEU A 56 -2.82 8.26 -5.76
CA LEU A 56 -3.23 8.91 -7.00
C LEU A 56 -4.22 8.03 -7.79
N SER A 57 -3.96 6.72 -7.91
CA SER A 57 -4.87 5.78 -8.57
C SER A 57 -6.23 5.74 -7.90
N VAL A 58 -6.28 5.73 -6.57
CA VAL A 58 -7.55 5.75 -5.84
C VAL A 58 -8.26 7.09 -5.98
N LEU A 59 -7.53 8.21 -5.93
CA LEU A 59 -8.10 9.53 -6.11
C LEU A 59 -8.73 9.67 -7.52
N LEU A 60 -8.05 9.17 -8.55
CA LEU A 60 -8.58 9.13 -9.91
C LEU A 60 -9.81 8.20 -10.04
N ALA A 61 -9.80 7.05 -9.36
CA ALA A 61 -10.94 6.14 -9.32
C ALA A 61 -12.16 6.78 -8.63
N GLY A 62 -11.94 7.52 -7.54
CA GLY A 62 -12.98 8.24 -6.80
C GLY A 62 -13.59 9.41 -7.57
N LEU A 63 -12.86 10.03 -8.51
CA LEU A 63 -13.36 11.10 -9.38
C LEU A 63 -14.19 10.60 -10.57
N ALA A 64 -14.17 9.30 -10.85
CA ALA A 64 -14.88 8.69 -11.99
C ALA A 64 -15.84 7.56 -11.55
N PRO A 65 -16.78 7.80 -10.61
CA PRO A 65 -17.70 6.78 -10.14
C PRO A 65 -18.56 6.24 -11.29
N GLY A 66 -18.60 4.92 -11.45
CA GLY A 66 -19.41 4.22 -12.45
C GLY A 66 -18.86 4.20 -13.88
N LYS A 67 -17.68 4.78 -14.15
CA LYS A 67 -17.11 4.84 -15.52
C LYS A 67 -16.19 3.68 -15.89
N PHE A 68 -15.72 2.92 -14.92
CA PHE A 68 -14.81 1.80 -15.16
C PHE A 68 -15.55 0.47 -15.07
N SER A 69 -15.38 -0.37 -16.09
CA SER A 69 -15.87 -1.75 -16.04
C SER A 69 -15.14 -2.51 -14.92
N SER A 70 -15.82 -3.48 -14.31
CA SER A 70 -15.26 -4.33 -13.26
C SER A 70 -13.98 -5.04 -13.71
N GLU A 71 -13.88 -5.40 -14.99
CA GLU A 71 -12.70 -6.02 -15.59
C GLU A 71 -11.51 -5.06 -15.67
N LEU A 72 -11.72 -3.82 -16.12
CA LEU A 72 -10.64 -2.84 -16.22
C LEU A 72 -10.12 -2.43 -14.83
N ALA A 73 -11.01 -2.22 -13.86
CA ALA A 73 -10.63 -1.91 -12.48
C ALA A 73 -9.78 -3.04 -11.87
N SER A 74 -10.17 -4.30 -12.09
CA SER A 74 -9.43 -5.47 -11.63
C SER A 74 -8.06 -5.58 -12.29
N ALA A 75 -7.97 -5.34 -13.61
CA ALA A 75 -6.71 -5.34 -14.34
C ALA A 75 -5.75 -4.24 -13.88
N VAL A 76 -6.25 -3.02 -13.65
CA VAL A 76 -5.46 -1.89 -13.14
C VAL A 76 -4.91 -2.18 -11.75
N LEU A 77 -5.71 -2.77 -10.87
CA LEU A 77 -5.27 -3.13 -9.53
C LEU A 77 -4.28 -4.30 -9.51
N ALA A 78 -4.48 -5.29 -10.38
CA ALA A 78 -3.50 -6.36 -10.55
C ALA A 78 -2.16 -5.78 -11.04
N LEU A 79 -2.19 -4.89 -12.03
CA LEU A 79 -0.99 -4.20 -12.52
C LEU A 79 -0.35 -3.36 -11.42
N TYR A 80 -1.14 -2.64 -10.61
CA TYR A 80 -0.65 -1.88 -9.47
C TYR A 80 0.02 -2.78 -8.42
N PHE A 81 -0.61 -3.90 -8.05
CA PHE A 81 -0.04 -4.83 -7.06
C PHE A 81 1.26 -5.44 -7.55
N TRP A 82 1.27 -6.04 -8.74
CA TRP A 82 2.47 -6.67 -9.31
C TRP A 82 3.57 -5.65 -9.62
N GLY A 83 3.20 -4.47 -10.14
CA GLY A 83 4.12 -3.36 -10.37
C GLY A 83 4.74 -2.88 -9.06
N THR A 84 3.96 -2.78 -7.99
CA THR A 84 4.44 -2.41 -6.66
C THR A 84 5.39 -3.48 -6.12
N ALA A 85 5.05 -4.76 -6.24
CA ALA A 85 5.90 -5.88 -5.82
C ALA A 85 7.26 -5.86 -6.55
N ALA A 86 7.25 -5.65 -7.87
CA ALA A 86 8.47 -5.52 -8.67
C ALA A 86 9.30 -4.28 -8.24
N ALA A 87 8.63 -3.14 -8.04
CA ALA A 87 9.27 -1.90 -7.63
C ALA A 87 9.95 -2.03 -6.26
N VAL A 88 9.25 -2.54 -5.24
CA VAL A 88 9.84 -2.71 -3.90
C VAL A 88 11.00 -3.71 -3.92
N THR A 89 10.90 -4.80 -4.70
CA THR A 89 12.00 -5.76 -4.87
C THR A 89 13.23 -5.11 -5.47
N GLY A 90 13.06 -4.31 -6.51
CA GLY A 90 14.14 -3.52 -7.11
C GLY A 90 14.74 -2.51 -6.12
N LEU A 91 13.90 -1.77 -5.39
CA LEU A 91 14.36 -0.78 -4.42
C LEU A 91 15.14 -1.41 -3.25
N ILE A 92 14.71 -2.57 -2.75
CA ILE A 92 15.48 -3.34 -1.74
C ILE A 92 16.87 -3.68 -2.28
N TRP A 93 16.97 -4.11 -3.54
CA TRP A 93 18.24 -4.47 -4.18
C TRP A 93 19.21 -3.28 -4.27
N PHE A 94 18.69 -2.08 -4.58
CA PHE A 94 19.48 -0.85 -4.70
C PHE A 94 19.82 -0.19 -3.34
N ALA A 95 19.07 -0.51 -2.28
CA ALA A 95 19.29 -0.03 -0.91
C ALA A 95 20.41 -0.77 -0.17
N ARG A 96 21.54 -1.06 -0.84
CA ARG A 96 22.73 -1.67 -0.22
C ARG A 96 23.20 -0.77 0.94
N GLY A 97 23.25 -1.34 2.16
CA GLY A 97 23.60 -0.63 3.40
C GLY A 97 22.41 -0.19 4.28
N HIS A 98 21.19 -0.19 3.76
CA HIS A 98 19.96 0.22 4.48
C HIS A 98 18.85 -0.83 4.38
N ARG A 99 19.23 -2.10 4.17
CA ARG A 99 18.31 -3.24 4.00
C ARG A 99 17.20 -3.33 5.05
N PRO A 100 17.43 -3.18 6.37
CA PRO A 100 16.33 -3.30 7.33
C PRO A 100 15.27 -2.20 7.17
N ALA A 101 15.68 -0.96 6.93
CA ALA A 101 14.75 0.14 6.65
C ALA A 101 13.98 -0.10 5.33
N ALA A 102 14.69 -0.55 4.28
CA ALA A 102 14.10 -0.86 2.99
C ALA A 102 13.06 -2.00 3.09
N VAL A 103 13.37 -3.06 3.84
CA VAL A 103 12.43 -4.17 4.06
C VAL A 103 11.20 -3.69 4.83
N ALA A 104 11.38 -2.92 5.91
CA ALA A 104 10.25 -2.37 6.66
C ALA A 104 9.35 -1.47 5.80
N LEU A 105 9.94 -0.57 5.01
CA LEU A 105 9.18 0.27 4.07
C LEU A 105 8.51 -0.56 2.96
N SER A 106 9.14 -1.64 2.53
CA SER A 106 8.54 -2.55 1.53
C SER A 106 7.31 -3.26 2.08
N VAL A 107 7.37 -3.75 3.32
CA VAL A 107 6.21 -4.37 3.99
C VAL A 107 5.08 -3.36 4.09
N ALA A 108 5.37 -2.12 4.50
CA ALA A 108 4.37 -1.05 4.54
C ALA A 108 3.70 -0.80 3.19
N VAL A 109 4.49 -0.66 2.12
CA VAL A 109 4.00 -0.43 0.76
C VAL A 109 3.21 -1.63 0.24
N MET A 110 3.66 -2.85 0.49
CA MET A 110 2.95 -4.07 0.08
C MET A 110 1.65 -4.27 0.85
N SER A 111 1.62 -3.99 2.16
CA SER A 111 0.39 -3.99 2.96
C SER A 111 -0.62 -3.00 2.41
N HIS A 112 -0.18 -1.80 2.00
CA HIS A 112 -1.04 -0.83 1.35
C HIS A 112 -1.59 -1.34 0.01
N ALA A 113 -0.73 -1.86 -0.87
CA ALA A 113 -1.16 -2.38 -2.16
C ALA A 113 -2.14 -3.55 -2.03
N PHE A 114 -1.85 -4.49 -1.12
CA PHE A 114 -2.73 -5.61 -0.82
C PHE A 114 -4.08 -5.15 -0.29
N PHE A 115 -4.09 -4.20 0.66
CA PHE A 115 -5.32 -3.68 1.23
C PHE A 115 -6.17 -2.93 0.20
N ALA A 116 -5.56 -2.16 -0.70
CA ALA A 116 -6.26 -1.50 -1.80
C ALA A 116 -6.94 -2.51 -2.75
N CYS A 117 -6.25 -3.60 -3.10
CA CYS A 117 -6.84 -4.69 -3.89
C CYS A 117 -8.01 -5.35 -3.17
N PHE A 118 -7.86 -5.58 -1.86
CA PHE A 118 -8.90 -6.20 -1.05
C PHE A 118 -10.16 -5.34 -0.93
N LEU A 119 -10.00 -4.04 -0.62
CA LEU A 119 -11.12 -3.10 -0.58
C LEU A 119 -11.87 -3.04 -1.90
N ASN A 120 -11.16 -3.03 -3.02
CA ASN A 120 -11.80 -3.07 -4.32
C ASN A 120 -12.58 -4.37 -4.57
N ALA A 121 -12.04 -5.52 -4.15
CA ALA A 121 -12.76 -6.79 -4.25
C ALA A 121 -14.06 -6.79 -3.42
N MET A 122 -14.04 -6.21 -2.21
CA MET A 122 -15.25 -6.02 -1.40
C MET A 122 -16.25 -5.09 -2.07
N MET A 123 -15.80 -3.96 -2.62
CA MET A 123 -16.65 -3.02 -3.35
C MET A 123 -17.31 -3.66 -4.58
N LEU A 124 -16.59 -4.48 -5.34
CA LEU A 124 -17.10 -5.16 -6.53
C LEU A 124 -18.10 -6.28 -6.20
N THR A 125 -17.84 -7.03 -5.14
CA THR A 125 -18.71 -8.15 -4.72
C THR A 125 -19.92 -7.70 -3.90
N GLY A 126 -19.93 -6.43 -3.45
CA GLY A 126 -20.92 -5.92 -2.50
C GLY A 126 -20.86 -6.60 -1.13
N ASN A 127 -19.84 -7.42 -0.89
CA ASN A 127 -19.72 -8.25 0.29
C ASN A 127 -18.81 -7.55 1.30
N TRP A 128 -19.45 -6.72 2.11
CA TRP A 128 -18.85 -6.05 3.26
C TRP A 128 -19.04 -7.00 4.44
N ILE A 129 -18.00 -7.78 4.76
CA ILE A 129 -17.98 -8.58 5.98
C ILE A 129 -18.01 -7.64 7.18
#